data_AF-A0A1B6GFV7-F1
#
_entry.id   AF-A0A1B6GFV7-F1
#
_cell.length_a   1.000
_cell.length_b   1.000
_cell.length_c   1.000
_cell.angle_alpha   90.00
_cell.angle_beta   90.00
_cell.angle_gamma   90.00
#
_symmetry.space_group_name_H-M   'P 1'
#
loop_
_entity.id
_entity.type
_entity.pdbx_description
1 polymer ?
#
loop_
_entity_poly.entity_id
_entity_poly.type
_entity_poly.pdbx_seq_one_letter_code
_entity_poly.pdbx_strand_id
1 'polypeptide(L)'
;ANIPIHQGPSSTGHAQVSGSRVIGGPYNGAQTVGGNLNYQHSNGLHGSVGAANTRGMGNSFTGTVGGSGKLGPGTLTVGGGASTLPGSSRVQGQVGATYSVP
;
A
#
# COMPACT_ATOMS: atom_id res chain seq x y z
N ALA A 1 -5.62 -9.76 8.64
CA ALA A 1 -6.52 -9.02 9.54
C ALA A 1 -6.45 -7.53 9.19
N ASN A 2 -7.57 -6.82 9.28
CA ASN A 2 -7.64 -5.35 9.15
C ASN A 2 -8.01 -4.78 10.52
N ILE A 3 -7.21 -3.88 11.04
CA ILE A 3 -7.25 -3.37 12.41
C ILE A 3 -7.40 -1.86 12.32
N PRO A 4 -8.54 -1.27 12.72
CA PRO A 4 -8.64 0.18 12.82
C PRO A 4 -7.68 0.67 13.90
N ILE A 5 -6.78 1.61 13.55
CA ILE A 5 -5.86 2.25 14.51
C ILE A 5 -6.36 3.64 14.86
N HIS A 6 -6.99 4.32 13.89
CA HIS A 6 -7.53 5.66 14.06
C HIS A 6 -8.83 5.81 13.27
N GLN A 7 -9.86 6.35 13.91
CA GLN A 7 -11.12 6.71 13.27
C GLN A 7 -11.56 8.06 13.82
N GLY A 8 -11.36 9.11 13.01
CA GLY A 8 -11.79 10.46 13.32
C GLY A 8 -12.77 11.00 12.26
N PRO A 9 -13.38 12.17 12.51
CA PRO A 9 -14.36 12.76 11.60
C PRO A 9 -13.79 13.10 10.21
N SER A 10 -12.49 13.40 10.14
CA SER A 10 -11.80 13.81 8.92
C SER A 10 -10.73 12.84 8.46
N SER A 11 -10.45 11.77 9.20
CA SER A 11 -9.39 10.81 8.82
C SER A 11 -9.60 9.44 9.38
N THR A 12 -9.11 8.45 8.65
CA THR A 12 -9.08 7.06 9.08
C THR A 12 -7.68 6.49 8.88
N GLY A 13 -7.28 5.64 9.81
CA GLY A 13 -6.04 4.89 9.78
C GLY A 13 -6.30 3.44 10.10
N HIS A 14 -5.79 2.52 9.29
CA HIS A 14 -5.95 1.09 9.51
C HIS A 14 -4.66 0.33 9.26
N ALA A 15 -4.32 -0.57 10.17
CA ALA A 15 -3.29 -1.57 9.97
C ALA A 15 -3.87 -2.81 9.32
N GLN A 16 -3.12 -3.38 8.40
CA GLN A 16 -3.40 -4.66 7.80
C GLN A 16 -2.24 -5.59 8.12
N VAL A 17 -2.56 -6.81 8.53
CA VAL A 17 -1.60 -7.90 8.66
C VAL A 17 -2.00 -8.97 7.67
N SER A 18 -1.05 -9.44 6.88
CA SER A 18 -1.24 -10.47 5.87
C SER A 18 -0.22 -11.58 6.04
N GLY A 19 -0.66 -12.80 5.75
CA GLY A 19 0.18 -13.99 5.71
C GLY A 19 -0.27 -14.83 4.53
N SER A 20 0.66 -15.26 3.69
CA SER A 20 0.38 -16.13 2.55
C SER A 20 1.38 -17.27 2.49
N ARG A 21 0.94 -18.39 1.92
CA ARG A 21 1.78 -19.54 1.60
C ARG A 21 1.44 -20.00 0.20
N VAL A 22 2.45 -20.19 -0.64
CA VAL A 22 2.29 -20.79 -1.97
C VAL A 22 2.16 -22.30 -1.81
N ILE A 23 1.13 -22.88 -2.42
CA ILE A 23 0.89 -24.33 -2.45
C ILE A 23 0.91 -24.78 -3.91
N GLY A 24 1.83 -25.69 -4.24
CA GLY A 24 2.05 -26.18 -5.60
C GLY A 24 2.96 -25.30 -6.46
N GLY A 25 3.44 -25.88 -7.56
CA GLY A 25 4.34 -25.19 -8.51
C GLY A 25 5.79 -25.02 -8.03
N PRO A 26 6.62 -24.31 -8.81
CA PRO A 26 8.06 -24.18 -8.55
C PRO A 26 8.43 -23.40 -7.29
N TYR A 27 7.48 -22.67 -6.69
CA TYR A 27 7.68 -21.91 -5.45
C TYR A 27 6.89 -22.49 -4.26
N ASN A 28 6.55 -23.78 -4.33
CA ASN A 28 5.79 -24.48 -3.29
C ASN A 28 6.46 -24.31 -1.91
N GLY A 29 5.69 -23.87 -0.92
CA GLY A 29 6.18 -23.65 0.44
C GLY A 29 6.74 -22.24 0.71
N ALA A 30 6.84 -21.36 -0.28
CA ALA A 30 7.16 -19.95 -0.04
C ALA A 30 6.11 -19.34 0.88
N GLN A 31 6.57 -18.66 1.93
CA GLN A 31 5.71 -18.02 2.94
C GLN A 31 6.05 -16.54 2.98
N THR A 32 5.03 -15.69 2.94
CA THR A 32 5.19 -14.25 3.11
C THR A 32 4.33 -13.80 4.28
N VAL A 33 4.92 -13.05 5.20
CA VAL A 33 4.21 -12.41 6.32
C VAL A 33 4.52 -10.93 6.30
N GLY A 34 3.52 -10.09 6.52
CA GLY A 34 3.75 -8.66 6.47
C GLY A 34 2.58 -7.86 7.00
N GLY A 35 2.80 -6.55 7.07
CA GLY A 35 1.76 -5.61 7.41
C GLY A 35 1.92 -4.27 6.73
N ASN A 36 0.84 -3.51 6.74
CA ASN A 36 0.72 -2.21 6.13
C ASN A 36 -0.08 -1.30 7.07
N LEU A 37 0.39 -0.08 7.28
CA LEU A 37 -0.39 1.02 7.84
C LEU A 37 -0.88 1.93 6.70
N ASN A 38 -2.19 2.03 6.55
CA ASN A 38 -2.84 2.91 5.58
C ASN A 38 -3.48 4.10 6.30
N TYR A 39 -3.39 5.28 5.68
CA TYR A 39 -3.98 6.52 6.14
C TYR A 39 -4.78 7.18 5.02
N GLN A 40 -5.95 7.73 5.35
CA GLN A 40 -6.78 8.52 4.46
C GLN A 40 -7.37 9.70 5.21
N HIS A 41 -7.42 10.87 4.57
CA HIS A 41 -8.01 12.10 5.09
C HIS A 41 -9.09 12.63 4.14
N SER A 42 -10.11 13.29 4.68
CA SER A 42 -11.30 13.76 3.95
C SER A 42 -10.99 14.88 2.95
N ASN A 43 -9.84 15.54 3.08
CA ASN A 43 -9.31 16.48 2.08
C ASN A 43 -8.68 15.77 0.86
N GLY A 44 -8.77 14.44 0.80
CA GLY A 44 -8.30 13.62 -0.30
C GLY A 44 -6.85 13.15 -0.19
N LEU A 45 -6.11 13.55 0.84
CA LEU A 45 -4.78 13.01 1.14
C LEU A 45 -4.88 11.56 1.58
N HIS A 46 -4.02 10.72 1.04
CA HIS A 46 -3.92 9.32 1.42
C HIS A 46 -2.50 8.81 1.25
N GLY A 47 -2.16 7.76 1.99
CA GLY A 47 -0.85 7.15 1.89
C GLY A 47 -0.79 5.85 2.68
N SER A 48 0.27 5.10 2.46
CA SER A 48 0.48 3.85 3.16
C SER A 48 1.96 3.52 3.29
N VAL A 49 2.31 2.77 4.34
CA VAL A 49 3.65 2.22 4.53
C VAL A 49 3.53 0.78 4.95
N GLY A 50 4.37 -0.09 4.40
CA GLY A 50 4.31 -1.51 4.69
C GLY A 50 5.67 -2.17 4.70
N ALA A 51 5.69 -3.33 5.34
CA ALA A 51 6.84 -4.23 5.34
C ALA A 51 6.35 -5.68 5.29
N ALA A 52 7.03 -6.50 4.49
CA ALA A 52 6.78 -7.93 4.44
C ALA A 52 8.09 -8.71 4.37
N ASN A 53 8.13 -9.86 5.03
CA ASN A 53 9.20 -10.82 4.94
C ASN A 53 8.72 -12.04 4.15
N THR A 54 9.47 -12.40 3.10
CA THR A 54 9.29 -13.65 2.38
C THR A 54 10.39 -14.62 2.82
N ARG A 55 10.00 -15.78 3.33
CA ARG A 55 10.92 -16.81 3.83
C ARG A 55 11.89 -17.23 2.72
N GLY A 56 13.18 -17.12 3.00
CA GLY A 56 14.24 -17.45 2.04
C GLY A 56 14.53 -16.38 0.99
N MET A 57 13.78 -15.27 0.96
CA MET A 57 14.00 -14.15 0.05
C MET A 57 14.29 -12.83 0.77
N GLY A 58 13.83 -12.66 2.01
CA GLY A 58 14.14 -11.48 2.83
C GLY A 58 13.01 -10.46 2.91
N ASN A 59 13.35 -9.24 3.31
CA ASN A 59 12.38 -8.17 3.57
C ASN A 59 12.10 -7.35 2.31
N SER A 60 10.86 -6.88 2.19
CA SER A 60 10.38 -5.88 1.25
C SER A 60 9.69 -4.76 2.04
N PHE A 61 9.83 -3.54 1.55
CA PHE A 61 9.23 -2.35 2.14
C PHE A 61 8.44 -1.63 1.06
N THR A 62 7.31 -1.04 1.43
CA THR A 62 6.45 -0.28 0.51
C THR A 62 6.09 1.06 1.14
N GLY A 63 5.94 2.08 0.29
CA GLY A 63 5.47 3.40 0.68
C GLY A 63 4.67 4.02 -0.45
N THR A 64 3.51 4.59 -0.14
CA THR A 64 2.67 5.32 -1.09
C THR A 64 2.19 6.63 -0.50
N VAL A 65 2.00 7.62 -1.36
CA VAL A 65 1.40 8.90 -1.02
C VAL A 65 0.61 9.42 -2.21
N GLY A 66 -0.52 10.04 -1.94
CA GLY A 66 -1.36 10.62 -2.97
C GLY A 66 -2.33 11.65 -2.41
N GLY A 67 -2.93 12.38 -3.32
CA GLY A 67 -3.93 13.39 -3.07
C GLY A 67 -5.03 13.28 -4.11
N SER A 68 -6.25 13.60 -3.69
CA SER A 68 -7.40 13.71 -4.58
C SER A 68 -8.14 15.00 -4.30
N GLY A 69 -8.73 15.59 -5.34
CA GLY A 69 -9.45 16.84 -5.22
C GLY A 69 -10.37 17.08 -6.40
N LYS A 70 -11.41 17.89 -6.19
CA LYS A 70 -12.30 18.31 -7.27
C LYS A 70 -11.52 19.13 -8.30
N LEU A 71 -11.70 18.79 -9.57
CA LEU A 71 -11.20 19.54 -10.72
C LEU A 71 -12.32 19.63 -11.76
N GLY A 72 -13.00 20.78 -11.78
CA GLY A 72 -14.19 20.99 -12.61
C GLY A 72 -15.32 20.01 -12.25
N PRO A 73 -15.92 19.30 -13.23
CA PRO A 73 -17.01 18.36 -12.99
C PRO A 73 -16.58 17.02 -12.38
N GLY A 74 -15.26 16.76 -12.28
CA GLY A 74 -14.71 15.48 -11.82
C GLY A 74 -13.76 15.62 -10.64
N THR A 75 -13.13 14.50 -10.29
CA THR A 75 -12.08 14.40 -9.27
C THR A 75 -10.78 13.98 -9.95
N LEU A 76 -9.73 14.76 -9.73
CA LEU A 76 -8.36 14.40 -10.07
C LEU A 76 -7.72 13.72 -8.86
N THR A 77 -7.15 12.54 -9.07
CA THR A 77 -6.35 11.81 -8.09
C THR A 77 -4.94 11.68 -8.63
N VAL A 78 -3.94 12.12 -7.86
CA VAL A 78 -2.52 11.96 -8.17
C VAL A 78 -1.88 11.18 -7.04
N GLY A 79 -1.04 10.22 -7.36
CA GLY A 79 -0.32 9.49 -6.35
C GLY A 79 0.91 8.80 -6.90
N GLY A 80 1.76 8.38 -5.99
CA GLY A 80 2.94 7.60 -6.31
C GLY A 80 3.33 6.73 -5.15
N GLY A 81 4.20 5.77 -5.45
CA GLY A 81 4.72 4.88 -4.45
C GLY A 81 5.96 4.18 -4.91
N ALA A 82 6.65 3.60 -3.95
CA ALA A 82 7.84 2.83 -4.18
C ALA A 82 7.84 1.58 -3.30
N SER A 83 8.52 0.56 -3.76
CA SER A 83 8.74 -0.67 -3.02
C SER A 83 10.10 -1.28 -3.30
N THR A 84 10.66 -1.96 -2.31
CA THR A 84 11.80 -2.85 -2.52
C THR A 84 11.34 -4.27 -2.86
N LEU A 85 12.14 -4.97 -3.67
CA LEU A 85 11.98 -6.41 -3.85
C LEU A 85 12.53 -7.15 -2.62
N PRO A 86 11.97 -8.32 -2.26
CA PRO A 86 12.50 -9.14 -1.16
C PRO A 86 14.01 -9.37 -1.28
N GLY A 87 14.76 -8.99 -0.24
CA GLY A 87 16.21 -9.19 -0.16
C GLY A 87 17.03 -8.32 -1.10
N SER A 88 16.42 -7.32 -1.74
CA SER A 88 17.08 -6.41 -2.67
C SER A 88 17.20 -5.00 -2.10
N SER A 89 18.32 -4.35 -2.40
CA SER A 89 18.48 -2.89 -2.20
C SER A 89 17.86 -2.07 -3.33
N ARG A 90 17.32 -2.72 -4.38
CA ARG A 90 16.67 -2.01 -5.49
C ARG A 90 15.29 -1.52 -5.08
N VAL A 91 15.02 -0.27 -5.41
CA VAL A 91 13.72 0.38 -5.24
C VAL A 91 13.07 0.53 -6.61
N GLN A 92 11.83 0.09 -6.72
CA GLN A 92 10.97 0.31 -7.88
C GLN A 92 9.84 1.24 -7.46
N GLY A 93 9.46 2.18 -8.31
CA GLY A 93 8.37 3.09 -8.00
C GLY A 93 7.64 3.55 -9.24
N GLN A 94 6.45 4.07 -9.02
CA GLN A 94 5.58 4.61 -10.06
C GLN A 94 4.84 5.84 -9.54
N VAL A 95 4.53 6.74 -10.45
CA VAL A 95 3.67 7.90 -10.21
C VAL A 95 2.61 7.90 -11.30
N GLY A 96 1.37 8.19 -10.92
CA GLY A 96 0.25 8.21 -11.84
C GLY A 96 -0.80 9.23 -11.43
N ALA A 97 -1.68 9.52 -12.37
CA ALA A 97 -2.84 10.37 -12.16
C ALA A 97 -4.06 9.77 -12.85
N THR A 98 -5.21 9.91 -12.21
CA THR A 98 -6.50 9.48 -12.74
C THR A 98 -7.49 10.62 -12.61
N TYR A 99 -8.25 10.88 -13.67
CA TYR A 99 -9.38 11.81 -13.65
C TYR A 99 -10.66 11.01 -13.81
N SER A 100 -11.63 11.21 -12.90
CA SER A 100 -12.92 10.53 -12.92
C SER A 100 -14.05 11.54 -12.86
N VAL A 101 -15.05 11.38 -13.72
CA VAL A 101 -16.29 12.15 -13.73
C VAL A 101 -17.41 11.22 -13.24
N PRO A 102 -18.33 11.68 -12.37
CA PRO A 102 -19.42 10.87 -11.83
C PRO A 102 -20.31 10.23 -12.90
#